data_AF-Q0V643-F1
#
_entry.id   AF-Q0V643-F1
#
_cell.length_a   1.000
_cell.length_b   1.000
_cell.length_c   1.000
_cell.angle_alpha   90.00
_cell.angle_beta   90.00
_cell.angle_gamma   90.00
#
_symmetry.space_group_name_H-M   'P 1'
#
loop_
_entity.id
_entity.type
_entity.pdbx_description
1 polymer ?
#
loop_
_entity_poly.entity_id
_entity_poly.type
_entity_poly.pdbx_seq_one_letter_code
_entity_poly.pdbx_strand_id
1 'polypeptide(L)'
;MPNFSDCDFPPLRQESIPRKRRTDADVGRASGAPASITDFPNELLLAILQYLPGIDLDNFQLPTFFCEPYLFLRSIISNADLARRVRHVDITYGENAYEQRKRYVANAQDKKAIKDGLRASGIADWKTLASLYNTDHVELESIYAAIIMQTPKIASMIVHDGWLGSYGESRNPDWVDLFRRANSRTSPGLMHKFENLQSLTVELLELKLIALAPALRTPSLRKLTLKGLVEFEYGGKSVAQVIRKLIPSRCNNIEELSIKQSILQNDILAVVVEASQHLRVFSYDITLDNVGEAFDLGQLGSKTLIAALESQSDSLESLVFLKDRGATEDLPPMFDLCGSLRGFSSLAHLKCQLESIAGDGNSAATLPQRLPPALKTMSVSLSNQSGPDTFDPLLGLKHLSSSYTTRTPHLQEIRLVAEDIVYSGRFYDYAGTVALFSRTDIKFILGRNVLFDDSWTPQRTAGWGFHAVPDDEVTSESSGEISLYSNN
;
A
#
# COMPACT_ATOMS: atom_id res chain seq x y z
N MET A 1 -8.89 52.74 7.18
CA MET A 1 -8.03 51.75 7.86
C MET A 1 -7.63 52.33 9.20
N PRO A 2 -8.01 51.72 10.34
CA PRO A 2 -7.64 52.23 11.65
C PRO A 2 -6.21 51.83 12.00
N ASN A 3 -5.38 52.81 12.35
CA ASN A 3 -4.05 52.60 12.93
C ASN A 3 -4.22 52.13 14.39
N PHE A 4 -3.83 50.90 14.70
CA PHE A 4 -3.67 50.44 16.07
C PHE A 4 -2.26 50.77 16.55
N SER A 5 -2.16 51.58 17.60
CA SER A 5 -0.90 51.91 18.28
C SER A 5 -0.60 50.88 19.37
N ASP A 6 0.70 50.59 19.58
CA ASP A 6 1.28 49.60 20.52
C ASP A 6 1.02 49.87 22.03
N CYS A 7 -0.09 50.49 22.41
CA CYS A 7 -0.42 50.82 23.80
C CYS A 7 -1.71 50.15 24.32
N ASP A 8 -2.35 49.28 23.55
CA ASP A 8 -3.65 48.68 23.90
C ASP A 8 -3.57 47.40 24.75
N PHE A 9 -2.39 47.02 25.25
CA PHE A 9 -2.27 45.88 26.17
C PHE A 9 -1.99 46.35 27.61
N PRO A 10 -2.89 46.07 28.57
CA PRO A 10 -2.62 46.36 29.97
C PRO A 10 -1.50 45.45 30.51
N PRO A 11 -0.60 45.95 31.36
CA PRO A 11 0.49 45.16 31.89
C PRO A 11 -0.03 44.08 32.84
N LEU A 12 0.40 42.84 32.61
CA LEU A 12 0.08 41.70 33.46
C LEU A 12 0.71 41.90 34.85
N ARG A 13 -0.09 41.67 35.90
CA ARG A 13 0.35 41.76 37.30
C ARG A 13 1.45 40.72 37.57
N GLN A 14 2.64 41.19 37.94
CA GLN A 14 3.71 40.34 38.45
C GLN A 14 3.51 40.14 39.95
N GLU A 15 2.99 38.98 40.35
CA GLU A 15 3.08 38.51 41.73
C GLU A 15 4.44 37.83 41.94
N SER A 16 5.29 38.46 42.75
CA SER A 16 6.62 37.96 43.11
C SER A 16 6.52 36.87 44.19
N ILE A 17 6.59 35.61 43.78
CA ILE A 17 6.77 34.47 44.70
C ILE A 17 8.27 34.28 44.98
N PRO A 18 8.74 34.27 46.24
CA PRO A 18 10.16 34.10 46.55
C PRO A 18 10.60 32.65 46.30
N ARG A 19 11.45 32.44 45.28
CA ARG A 19 12.08 31.15 44.98
C ARG A 19 13.21 30.83 45.96
N LYS A 20 13.03 29.76 46.72
CA LYS A 20 14.05 29.09 47.53
C LYS A 20 15.08 28.42 46.60
N ARG A 21 16.33 28.87 46.64
CA ARG A 21 17.44 28.31 45.84
C ARG A 21 17.67 26.84 46.20
N ARG A 22 17.49 25.95 45.22
CA ARG A 22 18.12 24.63 45.16
C ARG A 22 19.17 24.67 44.06
N THR A 23 20.39 24.31 44.42
CA THR A 23 21.52 24.08 43.52
C THR A 23 21.41 22.65 42.99
N ASP A 24 21.01 22.51 41.73
CA ASP A 24 21.23 21.30 40.94
C ASP A 24 22.01 21.69 39.68
N ALA A 25 22.92 20.80 39.28
CA ALA A 25 23.94 21.02 38.27
C ALA A 25 23.33 21.33 36.89
N ASP A 26 23.77 22.46 36.34
CA ASP A 26 23.42 22.99 35.03
C ASP A 26 24.04 22.12 33.92
N VAL A 27 23.20 21.40 33.17
CA VAL A 27 23.55 20.98 31.81
C VAL A 27 23.21 22.16 30.90
N GLY A 28 24.22 22.98 30.63
CA GLY A 28 24.10 24.17 29.79
C GLY A 28 23.60 23.82 28.38
N ARG A 29 22.31 24.09 28.12
CA ARG A 29 21.79 24.24 26.76
C ARG A 29 22.35 25.57 26.24
N ALA A 30 23.07 25.54 25.12
CA ALA A 30 23.62 26.72 24.48
C ALA A 30 22.51 27.78 24.27
N SER A 31 22.66 28.94 24.90
CA SER A 31 21.74 30.07 24.74
C SER A 31 21.85 30.58 23.30
N GLY A 32 20.83 30.32 22.48
CA GLY A 32 20.78 30.82 21.09
C GLY A 32 20.19 29.87 20.06
N ALA A 33 19.84 28.63 20.41
CA ALA A 33 19.10 27.77 19.49
C ALA A 33 17.66 28.30 19.31
N PRO A 34 17.19 28.57 18.07
CA PRO A 34 15.81 28.97 17.84
C PRO A 34 14.86 27.85 18.28
N ALA A 35 13.81 28.20 19.01
CA ALA A 35 12.77 27.25 19.41
C ALA A 35 12.10 26.66 18.16
N SER A 36 12.12 25.34 18.05
CA SER A 36 11.46 24.59 16.98
C SER A 36 10.01 24.31 17.37
N ILE A 37 9.17 24.01 16.38
CA ILE A 37 7.79 23.54 16.61
C ILE A 37 7.73 22.31 17.52
N THR A 38 8.81 21.51 17.53
CA THR A 38 8.99 20.32 18.38
C THR A 38 9.24 20.64 19.85
N ASP A 39 9.53 21.90 20.20
CA ASP A 39 9.75 22.33 21.59
C ASP A 39 8.45 22.74 22.29
N PHE A 40 7.32 22.83 21.58
CA PHE A 40 6.02 23.14 22.18
C PHE A 40 5.39 21.91 22.84
N PRO A 41 4.70 22.07 23.99
CA PRO A 41 3.86 21.02 24.55
C PRO A 41 2.79 20.59 23.53
N ASN A 42 2.52 19.29 23.44
CA ASN A 42 1.52 18.74 22.51
C ASN A 42 0.14 19.40 22.73
N GLU A 43 -0.22 19.74 23.97
CA GLU A 43 -1.47 20.44 24.28
C GLU A 43 -1.53 21.84 23.65
N LEU A 44 -0.40 22.54 23.61
CA LEU A 44 -0.29 23.85 22.97
C LEU A 44 -0.29 23.72 21.45
N LEU A 45 0.38 22.71 20.88
CA LEU A 45 0.32 22.43 19.44
C LEU A 45 -1.12 22.11 19.00
N LEU A 46 -1.83 21.28 19.77
CA LEU A 46 -3.22 20.94 19.50
C LEU A 46 -4.15 22.16 19.68
N ALA A 47 -3.90 23.02 20.66
CA ALA A 47 -4.62 24.28 20.80
C ALA A 47 -4.35 25.21 19.61
N ILE A 48 -3.09 25.36 19.18
CA ILE A 48 -2.71 26.14 18.00
C ILE A 48 -3.41 25.60 16.75
N LEU A 49 -3.44 24.27 16.55
CA LEU A 49 -4.12 23.62 15.43
C LEU A 49 -5.64 23.85 15.44
N GLN A 50 -6.26 24.01 16.62
CA GLN A 50 -7.68 24.40 16.72
C GLN A 50 -7.95 25.85 16.29
N TYR A 51 -6.96 26.74 16.37
CA TYR A 51 -7.07 28.14 15.97
C TYR A 51 -6.63 28.41 14.54
N LEU A 52 -6.11 27.42 13.81
CA LEU A 52 -5.72 27.58 12.41
C LEU A 52 -6.93 27.33 11.48
N PRO A 53 -7.50 28.39 10.87
CA PRO A 53 -8.59 28.21 9.92
C PRO A 53 -8.12 27.41 8.70
N GLY A 54 -8.89 26.39 8.31
CA GLY A 54 -8.60 25.55 7.14
C GLY A 54 -7.98 24.19 7.42
N ILE A 55 -7.63 23.88 8.68
CA ILE A 55 -7.28 22.51 9.08
C ILE A 55 -8.59 21.76 9.38
N ASP A 56 -8.88 20.75 8.57
CA ASP A 56 -10.01 19.85 8.79
C ASP A 56 -9.72 18.97 10.02
N LEU A 57 -10.19 19.43 11.19
CA LEU A 57 -10.08 18.72 12.46
C LEU A 57 -10.85 17.39 12.46
N ASP A 58 -11.83 17.22 11.56
CA ASP A 58 -12.60 15.99 11.44
C ASP A 58 -11.85 14.91 10.66
N ASN A 59 -10.90 15.30 9.81
CA ASN A 59 -9.98 14.43 9.06
C ASN A 59 -8.51 14.54 9.51
N PHE A 60 -8.25 15.03 10.73
CA PHE A 60 -6.90 15.22 11.24
C PHE A 60 -6.11 13.90 11.23
N GLN A 61 -5.11 13.82 10.36
CA GLN A 61 -4.08 12.78 10.36
C GLN A 61 -2.97 13.27 11.29
N LEU A 62 -2.74 12.58 12.41
CA LEU A 62 -1.47 12.72 13.12
C LEU A 62 -0.46 11.86 12.37
N PRO A 63 0.49 12.44 11.62
CA PRO A 63 1.60 11.64 11.18
C PRO A 63 2.37 11.30 12.47
N THR A 64 2.56 10.01 12.75
CA THR A 64 3.45 9.54 13.83
C THR A 64 4.88 10.06 13.65
N PHE A 65 5.19 10.59 12.46
CA PHE A 65 6.37 11.40 12.20
C PHE A 65 6.52 12.65 13.08
N PHE A 66 5.45 13.27 13.62
CA PHE A 66 5.58 14.56 14.33
C PHE A 66 5.56 14.48 15.85
N CYS A 67 5.11 13.38 16.46
CA CYS A 67 4.94 13.28 17.90
C CYS A 67 5.66 12.09 18.50
N GLU A 68 6.28 12.29 19.65
CA GLU A 68 6.84 11.19 20.43
C GLU A 68 5.69 10.29 20.96
N PRO A 69 5.71 8.96 20.71
CA PRO A 69 4.56 8.09 20.99
C PRO A 69 4.10 8.05 22.44
N TYR A 70 5.04 8.08 23.40
CA TYR A 70 4.71 8.05 24.82
C TYR A 70 4.00 9.35 25.26
N LEU A 71 4.48 10.51 24.81
CA LEU A 71 3.81 11.80 25.05
C LEU A 71 2.43 11.88 24.40
N PHE A 72 2.28 11.29 23.21
CA PHE A 72 0.98 11.18 22.56
C PHE A 72 0.02 10.31 23.38
N LEU A 73 0.46 9.12 23.80
CA LEU A 73 -0.31 8.22 24.67
C LEU A 73 -0.75 8.94 25.95
N ARG A 74 0.16 9.64 26.64
CA ARG A 74 -0.15 10.46 27.83
C ARG A 74 -1.24 11.49 27.55
N SER A 75 -1.22 12.11 26.38
CA SER A 75 -2.17 13.16 26.01
C SER A 75 -3.57 12.58 25.75
N ILE A 76 -3.68 11.52 24.95
CA ILE A 76 -4.97 10.89 24.64
C ILE A 76 -5.58 10.16 25.84
N ILE A 77 -4.76 9.60 26.72
CA ILE A 77 -5.27 8.91 27.92
C ILE A 77 -5.81 9.90 28.96
N SER A 78 -5.29 11.13 28.96
CA SER A 78 -5.75 12.22 29.82
C SER A 78 -6.93 12.99 29.20
N ASN A 79 -7.20 12.82 27.90
CA ASN A 79 -8.24 13.54 27.17
C ASN A 79 -9.00 12.60 26.22
N ALA A 80 -10.13 12.07 26.71
CA ALA A 80 -10.97 11.16 25.96
C ALA A 80 -11.62 11.79 24.70
N ASP A 81 -11.84 13.11 24.68
CA ASP A 81 -12.35 13.79 23.49
C ASP A 81 -11.31 13.77 22.36
N LEU A 82 -10.04 14.01 22.69
CA LEU A 82 -8.94 13.91 21.74
C LEU A 82 -8.79 12.47 21.23
N ALA A 83 -8.83 11.49 22.13
CA ALA A 83 -8.73 10.08 21.76
C ALA A 83 -9.84 9.65 20.78
N ARG A 84 -11.06 10.21 20.94
CA ARG A 84 -12.20 10.00 20.04
C ARG A 84 -12.04 10.68 18.67
N ARG A 85 -11.13 11.63 18.50
CA ARG A 85 -10.87 12.30 17.22
C ARG A 85 -9.85 11.55 16.36
N VAL A 86 -9.08 10.63 16.94
CA VAL A 86 -8.10 9.84 16.18
C VAL A 86 -8.83 8.87 15.25
N ARG A 87 -8.66 9.07 13.93
CA ARG A 87 -9.24 8.24 12.86
C ARG A 87 -8.20 7.44 12.09
N HIS A 88 -6.99 7.95 12.01
CA HIS A 88 -5.90 7.37 11.23
C HIS A 88 -4.71 7.13 12.14
N VAL A 89 -4.15 5.93 12.06
CA VAL A 89 -2.99 5.51 12.85
C VAL A 89 -1.96 4.91 11.91
N ASP A 90 -0.72 5.36 12.02
CA ASP A 90 0.40 4.87 11.23
C ASP A 90 1.49 4.45 12.20
N ILE A 91 1.79 3.15 12.31
CA ILE A 91 2.73 2.63 13.30
C ILE A 91 3.96 2.07 12.62
N THR A 92 5.12 2.36 13.21
CA THR A 92 6.41 1.77 12.83
C THR A 92 7.07 1.29 14.12
N TYR A 93 7.40 0.01 14.22
CA TYR A 93 8.07 -0.58 15.38
C TYR A 93 9.27 -1.42 14.94
N GLY A 94 9.99 -2.04 15.88
CA GLY A 94 11.20 -2.84 15.62
C GLY A 94 12.51 -2.12 15.95
N GLU A 95 13.62 -2.82 15.82
CA GLU A 95 14.98 -2.37 16.22
C GLU A 95 15.36 -1.05 15.53
N ASN A 96 15.02 -0.92 14.24
CA ASN A 96 15.36 0.25 13.43
C ASN A 96 14.30 1.37 13.47
N ALA A 97 13.20 1.18 14.22
CA ALA A 97 12.13 2.17 14.25
C ALA A 97 12.58 3.42 15.01
N TYR A 98 12.68 4.53 14.27
CA TYR A 98 13.03 5.84 14.79
C TYR A 98 14.39 5.91 15.50
N GLU A 99 15.39 5.12 15.08
CA GLU A 99 16.75 5.13 15.67
C GLU A 99 17.37 6.53 15.75
N GLN A 100 17.07 7.38 14.77
CA GLN A 100 17.56 8.75 14.70
C GLN A 100 16.92 9.68 15.76
N ARG A 101 15.85 9.23 16.43
CA ARG A 101 15.10 10.04 17.40
C ARG A 101 15.53 9.72 18.81
N LYS A 102 15.81 10.78 19.57
CA LYS A 102 16.01 10.65 21.01
C LYS A 102 14.68 10.23 21.67
N ARG A 103 14.65 9.04 22.27
CA ARG A 103 13.49 8.57 23.04
C ARG A 103 13.20 9.50 24.21
N TYR A 104 11.92 9.79 24.45
CA TYR A 104 11.51 10.60 25.59
C TYR A 104 11.67 9.81 26.88
N VAL A 105 12.16 10.48 27.93
CA VAL A 105 12.27 9.89 29.26
C VAL A 105 11.11 10.42 30.10
N ALA A 106 10.17 9.52 30.38
CA ALA A 106 8.96 9.82 31.13
C ALA A 106 9.25 10.35 32.54
N ASN A 107 8.67 11.51 32.88
CA ASN A 107 8.79 12.06 34.23
C ASN A 107 7.70 11.47 35.16
N ALA A 108 7.78 11.78 36.46
CA ALA A 108 6.84 11.25 37.46
C ALA A 108 5.37 11.65 37.22
N GLN A 109 5.12 12.83 36.64
CA GLN A 109 3.77 13.29 36.29
C GLN A 109 3.22 12.50 35.09
N ASP A 110 4.05 12.23 34.08
CA ASP A 110 3.61 11.43 32.92
C ASP A 110 3.27 10.00 33.32
N LYS A 111 4.17 9.37 34.11
CA LYS A 111 3.96 8.02 34.63
C LYS A 111 2.66 7.93 35.45
N LYS A 112 2.37 8.99 36.23
CA LYS A 112 1.11 9.11 36.98
C LYS A 112 -0.10 9.27 36.05
N ALA A 113 -0.02 10.11 35.02
CA ALA A 113 -1.11 10.33 34.07
C ALA A 113 -1.50 9.04 33.33
N ILE A 114 -0.52 8.27 32.84
CA ILE A 114 -0.78 6.95 32.21
C ILE A 114 -1.41 6.00 33.22
N LYS A 115 -0.90 5.94 34.45
CA LYS A 115 -1.43 5.08 35.50
C LYS A 115 -2.88 5.40 35.84
N ASP A 116 -3.20 6.68 36.04
CA ASP A 116 -4.53 7.15 36.39
C ASP A 116 -5.51 6.96 35.22
N GLY A 117 -5.07 7.20 33.99
CA GLY A 117 -5.85 6.98 32.76
C GLY A 117 -6.16 5.49 32.49
N LEU A 118 -5.18 4.60 32.65
CA LEU A 118 -5.40 3.15 32.52
C LEU A 118 -6.31 2.60 33.61
N ARG A 119 -6.20 3.15 34.83
CA ARG A 119 -7.12 2.81 35.93
C ARG A 119 -8.55 3.27 35.62
N ALA A 120 -8.72 4.46 35.06
CA ALA A 120 -10.02 5.02 34.72
C ALA A 120 -10.72 4.28 33.56
N SER A 121 -9.95 3.68 32.63
CA SER A 121 -10.51 2.90 31.52
C SER A 121 -11.02 1.49 31.92
N GLY A 122 -10.87 1.10 33.19
CA GLY A 122 -11.48 -0.13 33.71
C GLY A 122 -10.85 -1.42 33.20
N ILE A 123 -9.62 -1.37 32.67
CA ILE A 123 -8.87 -2.54 32.21
C ILE A 123 -8.43 -3.37 33.43
N ALA A 124 -8.72 -4.67 33.47
CA ALA A 124 -8.43 -5.52 34.63
C ALA A 124 -6.93 -5.51 35.03
N ASP A 125 -6.04 -5.60 34.03
CA ASP A 125 -4.59 -5.65 34.22
C ASP A 125 -3.91 -4.27 34.11
N TRP A 126 -4.64 -3.19 34.38
CA TRP A 126 -4.12 -1.82 34.22
C TRP A 126 -2.81 -1.57 34.97
N LYS A 127 -2.58 -2.22 36.12
CA LYS A 127 -1.34 -2.08 36.90
C LYS A 127 -0.14 -2.64 36.16
N THR A 128 -0.27 -3.85 35.60
CA THR A 128 0.78 -4.52 34.83
C THR A 128 1.09 -3.71 33.57
N LEU A 129 0.05 -3.24 32.86
CA LEU A 129 0.21 -2.38 31.68
C LEU A 129 0.87 -1.05 32.03
N ALA A 130 0.44 -0.38 33.11
CA ALA A 130 1.04 0.87 33.56
C ALA A 130 2.51 0.69 33.95
N SER A 131 2.86 -0.42 34.60
CA SER A 131 4.25 -0.76 34.90
C SER A 131 5.06 -0.98 33.62
N LEU A 132 4.54 -1.76 32.67
CA LEU A 132 5.18 -2.02 31.37
C LEU A 132 5.45 -0.72 30.61
N TYR A 133 4.41 0.10 30.42
CA TYR A 133 4.52 1.34 29.64
C TYR A 133 5.42 2.39 30.28
N ASN A 134 5.57 2.38 31.61
CA ASN A 134 6.40 3.33 32.34
C ASN A 134 7.85 2.85 32.58
N THR A 135 8.23 1.71 32.00
CA THR A 135 9.63 1.27 31.99
C THR A 135 10.47 2.15 31.07
N ASP A 136 11.71 2.43 31.46
CA ASP A 136 12.58 3.36 30.71
C ASP A 136 13.02 2.78 29.35
N HIS A 137 12.78 1.48 29.11
CA HIS A 137 13.10 0.76 27.87
C HIS A 137 11.87 0.06 27.27
N VAL A 138 10.67 0.62 27.45
CA VAL A 138 9.46 0.08 26.83
C VAL A 138 9.63 -0.04 25.31
N GLU A 139 9.20 -1.17 24.75
CA GLU A 139 9.14 -1.38 23.31
C GLU A 139 8.08 -0.45 22.70
N LEU A 140 8.40 0.20 21.57
CA LEU A 140 7.48 1.12 20.89
C LEU A 140 6.16 0.43 20.53
N GLU A 141 6.23 -0.85 20.18
CA GLU A 141 5.09 -1.71 19.89
C GLU A 141 4.05 -1.71 21.02
N SER A 142 4.50 -1.86 22.28
CA SER A 142 3.61 -1.84 23.45
C SER A 142 2.94 -0.48 23.66
N ILE A 143 3.65 0.62 23.35
CA ILE A 143 3.08 1.97 23.39
C ILE A 143 2.04 2.18 22.28
N TYR A 144 2.32 1.71 21.06
CA TYR A 144 1.35 1.77 19.96
C TYR A 144 0.10 0.92 20.23
N ALA A 145 0.26 -0.27 20.82
CA ALA A 145 -0.87 -1.07 21.24
C ALA A 145 -1.74 -0.33 22.29
N ALA A 146 -1.11 0.39 23.23
CA ALA A 146 -1.83 1.23 24.17
C ALA A 146 -2.58 2.38 23.47
N ILE A 147 -1.95 3.04 22.49
CA ILE A 147 -2.58 4.11 21.70
C ILE A 147 -3.82 3.59 20.97
N ILE A 148 -3.70 2.47 20.26
CA ILE A 148 -4.81 1.82 19.56
C ILE A 148 -5.93 1.49 20.55
N MET A 149 -5.60 0.96 21.72
CA MET A 149 -6.58 0.63 22.75
C MET A 149 -7.37 1.84 23.24
N GLN A 150 -6.75 3.02 23.30
CA GLN A 150 -7.39 4.25 23.77
C GLN A 150 -8.15 5.01 22.67
N THR A 151 -8.08 4.59 21.40
CA THR A 151 -8.61 5.35 20.26
C THR A 151 -9.77 4.62 19.58
N PRO A 152 -10.99 4.64 20.17
CA PRO A 152 -12.12 3.76 19.77
C PRO A 152 -12.67 3.99 18.36
N LYS A 153 -12.19 5.04 17.69
CA LYS A 153 -12.75 5.62 16.48
C LYS A 153 -11.80 5.49 15.27
N ILE A 154 -10.73 4.70 15.40
CA ILE A 154 -9.82 4.38 14.29
C ILE A 154 -10.61 3.80 13.13
N ALA A 155 -10.45 4.42 11.96
CA ALA A 155 -11.02 4.02 10.69
C ALA A 155 -9.98 3.43 9.72
N SER A 156 -8.72 3.88 9.81
CA SER A 156 -7.63 3.36 8.99
C SER A 156 -6.37 3.15 9.83
N MET A 157 -5.66 2.07 9.56
CA MET A 157 -4.38 1.77 10.18
C MET A 157 -3.34 1.38 9.13
N ILE A 158 -2.14 1.94 9.23
CA ILE A 158 -0.94 1.54 8.49
C ILE A 158 0.05 0.98 9.51
N VAL A 159 0.63 -0.17 9.20
CA VAL A 159 1.58 -0.87 10.05
C VAL A 159 2.83 -1.17 9.24
N HIS A 160 3.95 -0.62 9.66
CA HIS A 160 5.28 -0.96 9.17
C HIS A 160 5.87 -1.97 10.16
N ASP A 161 5.79 -3.25 9.80
CA ASP A 161 6.38 -4.36 10.55
C ASP A 161 7.89 -4.17 10.58
N GLY A 162 8.47 -4.17 11.78
CA GLY A 162 9.91 -4.07 11.93
C GLY A 162 10.48 -5.31 12.59
N TRP A 163 11.77 -5.52 12.37
CA TRP A 163 12.50 -6.63 12.96
C TRP A 163 12.45 -6.56 14.49
N LEU A 164 11.95 -7.62 15.12
CA LEU A 164 11.90 -7.78 16.58
C LEU A 164 13.15 -8.46 17.16
N GLY A 165 14.19 -8.65 16.34
CA GLY A 165 15.44 -9.31 16.70
C GLY A 165 15.30 -10.83 16.88
N SER A 166 16.42 -11.47 17.23
CA SER A 166 16.55 -12.94 17.33
C SER A 166 15.75 -13.60 18.46
N TYR A 167 15.21 -12.82 19.41
CA TYR A 167 14.30 -13.32 20.44
C TYR A 167 12.81 -13.22 20.01
N GLY A 168 12.53 -12.58 18.87
CA GLY A 168 11.19 -12.23 18.40
C GLY A 168 10.50 -13.27 17.49
N GLU A 169 11.22 -14.26 16.96
CA GLU A 169 10.70 -15.19 15.93
C GLU A 169 9.44 -15.97 16.34
N SER A 170 9.12 -16.03 17.63
CA SER A 170 7.92 -16.71 18.14
C SER A 170 6.84 -15.79 18.73
N ARG A 171 7.12 -14.50 18.88
CA ARG A 171 6.18 -13.56 19.53
C ARG A 171 5.41 -12.80 18.46
N ASN A 172 4.08 -12.86 18.55
CA ASN A 172 3.23 -11.97 17.76
C ASN A 172 3.34 -10.55 18.32
N PRO A 173 3.35 -9.51 17.46
CA PRO A 173 3.28 -8.14 17.91
C PRO A 173 2.02 -7.87 18.77
N ASP A 174 2.14 -7.04 19.80
CA ASP A 174 1.11 -6.63 20.75
C ASP A 174 -0.12 -6.07 20.05
N TRP A 175 0.05 -5.39 18.91
CA TRP A 175 -1.07 -4.87 18.11
C TRP A 175 -1.89 -5.99 17.45
N VAL A 176 -1.25 -7.10 17.06
CA VAL A 176 -1.94 -8.30 16.54
C VAL A 176 -2.74 -8.95 17.66
N ASP A 177 -2.17 -8.99 18.86
CA ASP A 177 -2.82 -9.49 20.06
C ASP A 177 -4.09 -8.71 20.42
N LEU A 178 -4.15 -7.41 20.12
CA LEU A 178 -5.38 -6.62 20.26
C LEU A 178 -6.50 -7.15 19.38
N PHE A 179 -6.24 -7.49 18.11
CA PHE A 179 -7.24 -8.10 17.24
C PHE A 179 -7.69 -9.46 17.76
N ARG A 180 -6.74 -10.28 18.26
CA ARG A 180 -7.07 -11.59 18.85
C ARG A 180 -8.03 -11.43 20.03
N ARG A 181 -7.78 -10.46 20.91
CA ARG A 181 -8.62 -10.14 22.06
C ARG A 181 -9.97 -9.56 21.61
N ALA A 182 -9.98 -8.61 20.68
CA ALA A 182 -11.20 -8.00 20.14
C ALA A 182 -12.16 -9.05 19.54
N ASN A 183 -11.62 -10.05 18.84
CA ASN A 183 -12.39 -11.09 18.17
C ASN A 183 -12.69 -12.31 19.06
N SER A 184 -12.18 -12.33 20.30
CA SER A 184 -12.47 -13.38 21.28
C SER A 184 -13.79 -13.11 22.02
N ARG A 185 -14.63 -14.15 22.17
CA ARG A 185 -15.91 -14.07 22.91
C ARG A 185 -15.73 -13.80 24.41
N THR A 186 -14.52 -14.00 24.92
CA THR A 186 -14.19 -13.95 26.35
C THR A 186 -13.42 -12.70 26.73
N SER A 187 -13.38 -11.67 25.88
CA SER A 187 -12.61 -10.46 26.17
C SER A 187 -13.10 -9.78 27.46
N PRO A 188 -12.26 -9.71 28.51
CA PRO A 188 -12.64 -9.03 29.73
C PRO A 188 -12.56 -7.51 29.53
N GLY A 189 -13.67 -6.80 29.74
CA GLY A 189 -13.73 -5.34 29.86
C GLY A 189 -13.90 -4.55 28.56
N LEU A 190 -13.54 -3.26 28.62
CA LEU A 190 -13.64 -2.26 27.54
C LEU A 190 -12.47 -2.36 26.54
N MET A 191 -12.17 -3.57 26.06
CA MET A 191 -11.14 -3.74 25.02
C MET A 191 -11.60 -3.15 23.69
N HIS A 192 -10.63 -2.64 22.89
CA HIS A 192 -10.91 -2.06 21.59
C HIS A 192 -11.54 -3.09 20.65
N LYS A 193 -12.72 -2.79 20.12
CA LYS A 193 -13.50 -3.72 19.27
C LYS A 193 -13.29 -3.53 17.78
N PHE A 194 -12.52 -2.51 17.39
CA PHE A 194 -12.28 -2.16 16.00
C PHE A 194 -13.56 -1.92 15.17
N GLU A 195 -14.69 -1.54 15.79
CA GLU A 195 -15.99 -1.38 15.12
C GLU A 195 -15.97 -0.38 13.95
N ASN A 196 -15.03 0.56 13.95
CA ASN A 196 -14.88 1.59 12.94
C ASN A 196 -13.75 1.30 11.94
N LEU A 197 -12.92 0.28 12.15
CA LEU A 197 -11.73 0.04 11.32
C LEU A 197 -12.17 -0.49 9.95
N GLN A 198 -12.02 0.33 8.91
CA GLN A 198 -12.40 0.02 7.54
C GLN A 198 -11.20 -0.36 6.66
N SER A 199 -10.01 0.19 6.96
CA SER A 199 -8.80 -0.03 6.16
C SER A 199 -7.63 -0.46 7.03
N LEU A 200 -6.91 -1.48 6.58
CA LEU A 200 -5.66 -1.93 7.18
C LEU A 200 -4.61 -2.10 6.09
N THR A 201 -3.47 -1.44 6.25
CA THR A 201 -2.26 -1.66 5.45
C THR A 201 -1.19 -2.22 6.36
N VAL A 202 -0.57 -3.33 5.97
CA VAL A 202 0.57 -3.91 6.66
C VAL A 202 1.70 -4.06 5.66
N GLU A 203 2.83 -3.41 5.92
CA GLU A 203 4.09 -3.65 5.26
C GLU A 203 4.85 -4.67 6.10
N LEU A 204 4.98 -5.90 5.57
CA LEU A 204 5.51 -7.06 6.26
C LEU A 204 7.00 -7.20 5.98
N LEU A 205 7.76 -7.51 7.02
CA LEU A 205 9.14 -7.97 6.90
C LEU A 205 9.25 -9.43 7.35
N GLU A 206 8.78 -9.73 8.56
CA GLU A 206 8.87 -11.08 9.14
C GLU A 206 7.51 -11.68 9.44
N LEU A 207 6.50 -10.84 9.65
CA LEU A 207 5.17 -11.28 10.06
C LEU A 207 4.56 -12.22 9.00
N LYS A 208 3.93 -13.31 9.49
CA LYS A 208 3.26 -14.31 8.66
C LYS A 208 1.76 -14.11 8.67
N LEU A 209 1.08 -14.59 7.64
CA LEU A 209 -0.37 -14.53 7.46
C LEU A 209 -1.12 -15.23 8.61
N ILE A 210 -0.53 -16.27 9.20
CA ILE A 210 -1.04 -16.92 10.42
C ILE A 210 -1.20 -15.91 11.56
N ALA A 211 -0.24 -15.01 11.73
CA ALA A 211 -0.32 -13.97 12.76
C ALA A 211 -1.41 -12.95 12.44
N LEU A 212 -1.64 -12.65 11.16
CA LEU A 212 -2.68 -11.72 10.70
C LEU A 212 -4.10 -12.30 10.71
N ALA A 213 -4.26 -13.61 10.91
CA ALA A 213 -5.57 -14.27 10.94
C ALA A 213 -6.61 -13.60 11.84
N PRO A 214 -6.29 -13.11 13.06
CA PRO A 214 -7.25 -12.38 13.87
C PRO A 214 -7.70 -11.07 13.22
N ALA A 215 -6.83 -10.31 12.56
CA ALA A 215 -7.18 -9.04 11.94
C ALA A 215 -8.17 -9.24 10.77
N LEU A 216 -7.97 -10.30 9.99
CA LEU A 216 -8.86 -10.69 8.89
C LEU A 216 -10.30 -10.95 9.35
N ARG A 217 -10.53 -11.33 10.61
CA ARG A 217 -11.87 -11.61 11.15
C ARG A 217 -12.62 -10.37 11.63
N THR A 218 -12.03 -9.19 11.48
CA THR A 218 -12.61 -7.92 11.93
C THR A 218 -13.83 -7.56 11.06
N PRO A 219 -15.06 -7.51 11.60
CA PRO A 219 -16.27 -7.39 10.77
C PRO A 219 -16.42 -6.07 10.01
N SER A 220 -15.83 -4.99 10.52
CA SER A 220 -15.86 -3.66 9.90
C SER A 220 -14.83 -3.47 8.80
N LEU A 221 -13.81 -4.35 8.72
CA LEU A 221 -12.72 -4.22 7.77
C LEU A 221 -13.27 -4.44 6.35
N ARG A 222 -12.93 -3.52 5.45
CA ARG A 222 -13.36 -3.52 4.03
C ARG A 222 -12.19 -3.53 3.08
N LYS A 223 -11.08 -2.90 3.45
CA LYS A 223 -9.88 -2.80 2.64
C LYS A 223 -8.68 -3.37 3.39
N LEU A 224 -7.96 -4.28 2.74
CA LEU A 224 -6.72 -4.84 3.23
C LEU A 224 -5.62 -4.68 2.19
N THR A 225 -4.50 -4.09 2.59
CA THR A 225 -3.26 -4.07 1.81
C THR A 225 -2.17 -4.80 2.57
N LEU A 226 -1.59 -5.82 1.95
CA LEU A 226 -0.41 -6.55 2.45
C LEU A 226 0.74 -6.27 1.48
N LYS A 227 1.88 -5.83 2.00
CA LYS A 227 3.07 -5.52 1.20
C LYS A 227 4.26 -6.33 1.71
N GLY A 228 5.08 -6.90 0.84
CA GLY A 228 6.25 -7.70 1.27
C GLY A 228 5.91 -9.09 1.82
N LEU A 229 4.69 -9.60 1.62
CA LEU A 229 4.32 -10.93 2.12
C LEU A 229 4.97 -12.03 1.28
N VAL A 230 5.74 -12.91 1.94
CA VAL A 230 6.37 -14.08 1.32
C VAL A 230 5.94 -15.35 2.04
N GLU A 231 5.11 -16.18 1.39
CA GLU A 231 4.61 -17.44 1.94
C GLU A 231 4.49 -18.60 0.95
N PHE A 232 5.08 -19.73 1.34
CA PHE A 232 5.06 -21.00 0.61
C PHE A 232 5.01 -22.17 1.59
N GLU A 233 4.62 -23.34 1.10
CA GLU A 233 4.71 -24.58 1.85
C GLU A 233 6.17 -25.03 1.97
N TYR A 234 6.64 -25.27 3.19
CA TYR A 234 7.95 -25.85 3.47
C TYR A 234 7.80 -27.20 4.19
N GLY A 235 8.55 -28.20 3.74
CA GLY A 235 8.70 -29.47 4.47
C GLY A 235 7.44 -30.34 4.54
N GLY A 236 6.58 -30.28 3.51
CA GLY A 236 5.44 -31.19 3.34
C GLY A 236 4.24 -30.97 4.28
N LYS A 237 4.28 -29.94 5.13
CA LYS A 237 3.10 -29.50 5.90
C LYS A 237 2.34 -28.48 5.07
N SER A 238 1.06 -28.75 4.83
CA SER A 238 0.23 -27.80 4.09
C SER A 238 -0.07 -26.55 4.93
N VAL A 239 0.71 -25.49 4.72
CA VAL A 239 0.50 -24.17 5.32
C VAL A 239 -0.90 -23.66 4.98
N ALA A 240 -1.36 -23.88 3.75
CA ALA A 240 -2.73 -23.53 3.33
C ALA A 240 -3.80 -24.20 4.21
N GLN A 241 -3.63 -25.46 4.61
CA GLN A 241 -4.57 -26.14 5.52
C GLN A 241 -4.55 -25.54 6.93
N VAL A 242 -3.38 -25.12 7.43
CA VAL A 242 -3.27 -24.47 8.74
C VAL A 242 -3.98 -23.11 8.72
N ILE A 243 -3.70 -22.30 7.69
CA ILE A 243 -4.31 -20.99 7.50
C ILE A 243 -5.83 -21.12 7.34
N ARG A 244 -6.31 -22.10 6.57
CA ARG A 244 -7.75 -22.35 6.36
C ARG A 244 -8.51 -22.66 7.66
N LYS A 245 -7.85 -23.27 8.66
CA LYS A 245 -8.46 -23.50 9.99
C LYS A 245 -8.63 -22.19 10.78
N LEU A 246 -7.72 -21.24 10.59
CA LEU A 246 -7.73 -19.95 11.29
C LEU A 246 -8.60 -18.91 10.59
N ILE A 247 -8.64 -18.98 9.25
CA ILE A 247 -9.37 -18.08 8.37
C ILE A 247 -10.27 -18.97 7.48
N PRO A 248 -11.47 -19.34 7.97
CA PRO A 248 -12.44 -20.08 7.18
C PRO A 248 -12.90 -19.29 5.96
N SER A 249 -13.46 -19.97 4.97
CA SER A 249 -14.08 -19.30 3.83
C SER A 249 -15.21 -18.37 4.28
N ARG A 250 -15.35 -17.24 3.58
CA ARG A 250 -16.41 -16.23 3.81
C ARG A 250 -16.47 -15.71 5.25
N CYS A 251 -15.36 -15.75 5.98
CA CYS A 251 -15.30 -15.31 7.37
C CYS A 251 -15.15 -13.79 7.53
N ASN A 252 -14.89 -13.05 6.44
CA ASN A 252 -14.67 -11.62 6.48
C ASN A 252 -15.44 -10.85 5.40
N ASN A 253 -15.50 -9.53 5.56
CA ASN A 253 -16.23 -8.60 4.71
C ASN A 253 -15.29 -7.74 3.85
N ILE A 254 -14.09 -8.23 3.52
CA ILE A 254 -13.14 -7.48 2.69
C ILE A 254 -13.70 -7.39 1.27
N GLU A 255 -13.79 -6.15 0.77
CA GLU A 255 -14.24 -5.81 -0.58
C GLU A 255 -13.04 -5.46 -1.49
N GLU A 256 -11.96 -4.93 -0.90
CA GLU A 256 -10.72 -4.57 -1.59
C GLU A 256 -9.52 -5.28 -0.95
N LEU A 257 -8.87 -6.17 -1.70
CA LEU A 257 -7.66 -6.85 -1.27
C LEU A 257 -6.51 -6.49 -2.22
N SER A 258 -5.44 -5.94 -1.66
CA SER A 258 -4.21 -5.63 -2.38
C SER A 258 -3.04 -6.39 -1.75
N ILE A 259 -2.36 -7.19 -2.55
CA ILE A 259 -1.14 -7.90 -2.20
C ILE A 259 -0.04 -7.31 -3.07
N LYS A 260 0.87 -6.52 -2.50
CA LYS A 260 1.86 -5.72 -3.24
C LYS A 260 3.28 -6.20 -2.95
N GLN A 261 4.17 -6.15 -3.93
CA GLN A 261 5.56 -6.55 -3.73
C GLN A 261 5.69 -7.84 -2.91
N SER A 262 4.88 -8.85 -3.26
CA SER A 262 4.68 -10.05 -2.43
C SER A 262 4.68 -11.28 -3.31
N ILE A 263 4.90 -12.44 -2.71
CA ILE A 263 4.73 -13.72 -3.38
C ILE A 263 4.11 -14.76 -2.44
N LEU A 264 2.97 -15.28 -2.87
CA LEU A 264 2.23 -16.32 -2.17
C LEU A 264 2.05 -17.50 -3.10
N GLN A 265 2.22 -18.71 -2.58
CA GLN A 265 1.75 -19.92 -3.23
C GLN A 265 0.24 -19.80 -3.55
N ASN A 266 -0.18 -20.21 -4.75
CA ASN A 266 -1.56 -20.07 -5.20
C ASN A 266 -2.58 -20.79 -4.29
N ASP A 267 -2.17 -21.88 -3.62
CA ASP A 267 -3.00 -22.58 -2.63
C ASP A 267 -3.27 -21.72 -1.38
N ILE A 268 -2.28 -20.95 -0.94
CA ILE A 268 -2.40 -20.01 0.19
C ILE A 268 -3.22 -18.80 -0.26
N LEU A 269 -2.92 -18.25 -1.44
CA LEU A 269 -3.69 -17.16 -2.02
C LEU A 269 -5.19 -17.50 -2.13
N ALA A 270 -5.51 -18.72 -2.57
CA ALA A 270 -6.89 -19.19 -2.65
C ALA A 270 -7.58 -19.11 -1.28
N VAL A 271 -6.91 -19.48 -0.18
CA VAL A 271 -7.48 -19.39 1.17
C VAL A 271 -7.78 -17.93 1.54
N VAL A 272 -6.86 -17.00 1.24
CA VAL A 272 -7.06 -15.57 1.53
C VAL A 272 -8.23 -14.99 0.72
N VAL A 273 -8.33 -15.35 -0.56
CA VAL A 273 -9.39 -14.90 -1.45
C VAL A 273 -10.74 -15.52 -1.06
N GLU A 274 -10.78 -16.81 -0.77
CA GLU A 274 -11.97 -17.55 -0.31
C GLU A 274 -12.50 -17.02 1.04
N ALA A 275 -11.65 -16.37 1.86
CA ALA A 275 -12.03 -15.81 3.14
C ALA A 275 -13.01 -14.62 3.03
N SER A 276 -13.01 -13.93 1.89
CA SER A 276 -13.86 -12.77 1.64
C SER A 276 -15.25 -13.19 1.16
N GLN A 277 -16.30 -12.55 1.66
CA GLN A 277 -17.68 -12.84 1.23
C GLN A 277 -17.97 -12.34 -0.19
N HIS A 278 -17.53 -11.12 -0.51
CA HIS A 278 -17.82 -10.43 -1.77
C HIS A 278 -16.63 -9.56 -2.17
N LEU A 279 -15.54 -10.20 -2.60
CA LEU A 279 -14.36 -9.46 -3.04
C LEU A 279 -14.67 -8.79 -4.39
N ARG A 280 -14.55 -7.46 -4.44
CA ARG A 280 -14.87 -6.62 -5.61
C ARG A 280 -13.60 -6.18 -6.33
N VAL A 281 -12.56 -5.82 -5.58
CA VAL A 281 -11.28 -5.38 -6.13
C VAL A 281 -10.17 -6.29 -5.62
N PHE A 282 -9.44 -6.89 -6.55
CA PHE A 282 -8.25 -7.66 -6.24
C PHE A 282 -7.05 -7.08 -6.99
N SER A 283 -5.99 -6.77 -6.25
CA SER A 283 -4.71 -6.34 -6.80
C SER A 283 -3.62 -7.29 -6.32
N TYR A 284 -2.85 -7.86 -7.24
CA TYR A 284 -1.69 -8.68 -6.94
C TYR A 284 -0.50 -8.20 -7.75
N ASP A 285 0.50 -7.71 -7.05
CA ASP A 285 1.76 -7.24 -7.59
C ASP A 285 2.88 -8.14 -7.04
N ILE A 286 3.40 -8.97 -7.93
CA ILE A 286 4.37 -10.02 -7.64
C ILE A 286 5.79 -9.51 -7.84
N THR A 287 6.62 -9.70 -6.83
CA THR A 287 8.07 -9.46 -6.91
C THR A 287 8.85 -10.62 -6.30
N LEU A 288 10.05 -10.85 -6.82
CA LEU A 288 11.02 -11.77 -6.23
C LEU A 288 12.10 -11.06 -5.40
N ASP A 289 12.08 -9.72 -5.31
CA ASP A 289 13.10 -8.94 -4.59
C ASP A 289 13.22 -9.31 -3.10
N ASN A 290 12.13 -9.80 -2.51
CA ASN A 290 12.05 -10.18 -1.09
C ASN A 290 12.28 -11.69 -0.85
N VAL A 291 12.60 -12.44 -1.91
CA VAL A 291 12.77 -13.89 -1.85
C VAL A 291 14.26 -14.22 -1.73
N GLY A 292 14.65 -14.93 -0.67
CA GLY A 292 16.04 -15.35 -0.49
C GLY A 292 16.50 -16.35 -1.57
N GLU A 293 17.81 -16.44 -1.80
CA GLU A 293 18.44 -17.28 -2.84
C GLU A 293 18.06 -18.78 -2.80
N ALA A 294 17.57 -19.27 -1.66
CA ALA A 294 17.20 -20.67 -1.44
C ALA A 294 15.75 -21.03 -1.88
N PHE A 295 15.12 -20.20 -2.71
CA PHE A 295 13.75 -20.41 -3.15
C PHE A 295 13.63 -21.55 -4.17
N ASP A 296 12.94 -22.62 -3.77
CA ASP A 296 12.67 -23.78 -4.60
C ASP A 296 11.34 -23.62 -5.35
N LEU A 297 11.42 -23.31 -6.64
CA LEU A 297 10.28 -23.22 -7.55
C LEU A 297 9.48 -24.54 -7.65
N GLY A 298 10.06 -25.68 -7.23
CA GLY A 298 9.38 -26.97 -7.22
C GLY A 298 8.23 -27.06 -6.20
N GLN A 299 8.11 -26.13 -5.26
CA GLN A 299 7.14 -26.16 -4.15
C GLN A 299 5.95 -25.21 -4.34
N LEU A 300 5.69 -24.76 -5.57
CA LEU A 300 4.72 -23.71 -5.86
C LEU A 300 3.24 -24.14 -5.89
N GLY A 301 2.93 -25.35 -5.45
CA GLY A 301 1.56 -25.87 -5.41
C GLY A 301 1.03 -26.30 -6.78
N SER A 302 -0.23 -26.72 -6.81
CA SER A 302 -0.88 -27.25 -8.03
C SER A 302 -1.97 -26.33 -8.59
N LYS A 303 -2.47 -25.38 -7.79
CA LYS A 303 -3.47 -24.42 -8.23
C LYS A 303 -2.86 -23.37 -9.16
N THR A 304 -3.59 -23.03 -10.20
CA THR A 304 -3.31 -21.85 -11.03
C THR A 304 -3.83 -20.59 -10.34
N LEU A 305 -3.33 -19.42 -10.72
CA LEU A 305 -3.82 -18.13 -10.22
C LEU A 305 -5.32 -17.96 -10.45
N ILE A 306 -5.82 -18.33 -11.63
CA ILE A 306 -7.26 -18.24 -11.92
C ILE A 306 -8.06 -19.14 -10.98
N ALA A 307 -7.63 -20.39 -10.75
CA ALA A 307 -8.29 -21.29 -9.82
C ALA A 307 -8.29 -20.77 -8.37
N ALA A 308 -7.29 -19.97 -7.98
CA ALA A 308 -7.29 -19.28 -6.69
C ALA A 308 -8.34 -18.16 -6.59
N LEU A 309 -8.70 -17.54 -7.72
CA LEU A 309 -9.66 -16.44 -7.81
C LEU A 309 -11.10 -16.90 -8.09
N GLU A 310 -11.31 -18.14 -8.54
CA GLU A 310 -12.61 -18.68 -8.95
C GLU A 310 -13.72 -18.53 -7.89
N SER A 311 -13.36 -18.57 -6.60
CA SER A 311 -14.34 -18.39 -5.51
C SER A 311 -15.04 -17.03 -5.52
N GLN A 312 -14.48 -16.04 -6.23
CA GLN A 312 -14.98 -14.67 -6.36
C GLN A 312 -15.40 -14.34 -7.81
N SER A 313 -15.62 -15.35 -8.67
CA SER A 313 -15.94 -15.14 -10.09
C SER A 313 -17.17 -14.27 -10.31
N ASP A 314 -18.14 -14.34 -9.41
CA ASP A 314 -19.41 -13.60 -9.51
C ASP A 314 -19.36 -12.20 -8.85
N SER A 315 -18.36 -11.90 -8.02
CA SER A 315 -18.28 -10.61 -7.31
C SER A 315 -17.13 -9.73 -7.75
N LEU A 316 -16.09 -10.29 -8.36
CA LEU A 316 -14.88 -9.53 -8.71
C LEU A 316 -15.18 -8.57 -9.87
N GLU A 317 -15.09 -7.27 -9.61
CA GLU A 317 -15.35 -6.17 -10.55
C GLU A 317 -14.07 -5.63 -11.18
N SER A 318 -12.95 -5.67 -10.44
CA SER A 318 -11.66 -5.14 -10.87
C SER A 318 -10.51 -6.08 -10.49
N LEU A 319 -9.68 -6.42 -11.47
CA LEU A 319 -8.47 -7.22 -11.32
C LEU A 319 -7.25 -6.42 -11.77
N VAL A 320 -6.28 -6.23 -10.86
CA VAL A 320 -4.96 -5.69 -11.17
C VAL A 320 -3.93 -6.78 -10.92
N PHE A 321 -3.15 -7.13 -11.93
CA PHE A 321 -2.15 -8.17 -11.87
C PHE A 321 -0.83 -7.68 -12.46
N LEU A 322 0.19 -7.51 -11.62
CA LEU A 322 1.50 -7.02 -12.03
C LEU A 322 2.54 -8.07 -11.64
N LYS A 323 3.54 -8.25 -12.50
CA LYS A 323 4.75 -8.99 -12.17
C LYS A 323 5.93 -8.06 -12.42
N ASP A 324 6.89 -8.05 -11.52
CA ASP A 324 8.17 -7.44 -11.82
C ASP A 324 8.96 -8.28 -12.84
N ARG A 325 10.16 -7.81 -13.15
CA ARG A 325 11.07 -8.47 -14.08
C ARG A 325 11.45 -9.88 -13.60
N GLY A 326 11.93 -10.02 -12.36
CA GLY A 326 12.39 -11.32 -11.85
C GLY A 326 11.27 -12.36 -11.84
N ALA A 327 10.08 -11.98 -11.37
CA ALA A 327 8.89 -12.83 -11.34
C ALA A 327 8.41 -13.23 -12.74
N THR A 328 8.63 -12.40 -13.76
CA THR A 328 8.28 -12.74 -15.15
C THR A 328 9.22 -13.79 -15.73
N GLU A 329 10.52 -13.72 -15.39
CA GLU A 329 11.55 -14.64 -15.89
C GLU A 329 11.52 -16.00 -15.15
N ASP A 330 11.36 -15.96 -13.83
CA ASP A 330 11.61 -17.14 -12.98
C ASP A 330 10.33 -17.90 -12.57
N LEU A 331 9.16 -17.27 -12.57
CA LEU A 331 7.94 -17.95 -12.14
C LEU A 331 7.29 -18.77 -13.26
N PRO A 332 6.78 -19.97 -12.94
CA PRO A 332 6.09 -20.79 -13.92
C PRO A 332 4.76 -20.16 -14.37
N PRO A 333 4.24 -20.53 -15.56
CA PRO A 333 2.98 -20.01 -16.12
C PRO A 333 1.74 -20.20 -15.24
N MET A 334 1.80 -21.03 -14.19
CA MET A 334 0.70 -21.18 -13.24
C MET A 334 0.44 -19.90 -12.40
N PHE A 335 1.42 -19.00 -12.32
CA PHE A 335 1.27 -17.67 -11.70
C PHE A 335 0.73 -16.62 -12.67
N ASP A 336 0.49 -16.98 -13.93
CA ASP A 336 -0.10 -16.10 -14.91
C ASP A 336 -1.62 -16.22 -14.95
N LEU A 337 -2.24 -15.27 -15.64
CA LEU A 337 -3.65 -15.26 -16.00
C LEU A 337 -3.92 -16.07 -17.29
N CYS A 338 -3.04 -17.03 -17.62
CA CYS A 338 -3.06 -17.80 -18.88
C CYS A 338 -4.27 -18.74 -19.04
N GLY A 339 -5.16 -18.86 -18.04
CA GLY A 339 -6.43 -19.58 -18.19
C GLY A 339 -7.57 -18.68 -18.70
N SER A 340 -8.81 -19.14 -18.55
CA SER A 340 -9.98 -18.38 -19.01
C SER A 340 -10.58 -17.54 -17.86
N LEU A 341 -10.63 -16.22 -18.05
CA LEU A 341 -11.40 -15.29 -17.19
C LEU A 341 -12.87 -15.20 -17.61
N ARG A 342 -13.33 -16.00 -18.58
CA ARG A 342 -14.70 -15.95 -19.09
C ARG A 342 -15.77 -16.23 -18.02
N GLY A 343 -15.42 -16.99 -16.99
CA GLY A 343 -16.30 -17.27 -15.85
C GLY A 343 -16.52 -16.09 -14.92
N PHE A 344 -15.73 -15.01 -15.05
CA PHE A 344 -15.83 -13.84 -14.17
C PHE A 344 -16.90 -12.89 -14.68
N SER A 345 -18.14 -13.14 -14.26
CA SER A 345 -19.35 -12.50 -14.80
C SER A 345 -19.44 -11.00 -14.46
N SER A 346 -18.80 -10.56 -13.39
CA SER A 346 -18.80 -9.17 -12.92
C SER A 346 -17.55 -8.38 -13.29
N LEU A 347 -16.53 -9.02 -13.87
CA LEU A 347 -15.21 -8.41 -14.06
C LEU A 347 -15.23 -7.37 -15.20
N ALA A 348 -15.30 -6.09 -14.79
CA ALA A 348 -15.41 -4.95 -15.68
C ALA A 348 -14.07 -4.27 -15.96
N HIS A 349 -13.10 -4.39 -15.05
CA HIS A 349 -11.81 -3.72 -15.15
C HIS A 349 -10.66 -4.72 -15.03
N LEU A 350 -9.77 -4.74 -16.02
CA LEU A 350 -8.56 -5.58 -16.01
C LEU A 350 -7.33 -4.71 -16.24
N LYS A 351 -6.33 -4.81 -15.36
CA LYS A 351 -4.99 -4.28 -15.56
C LYS A 351 -3.97 -5.41 -15.42
N CYS A 352 -3.21 -5.71 -16.48
CA CYS A 352 -2.20 -6.77 -16.41
C CYS A 352 -1.06 -6.61 -17.40
N GLN A 353 -0.03 -7.45 -17.33
CA GLN A 353 0.88 -7.62 -18.47
C GLN A 353 0.17 -8.40 -19.59
N LEU A 354 0.39 -8.05 -20.85
CA LEU A 354 -0.31 -8.68 -21.97
C LEU A 354 0.06 -10.16 -22.09
N GLU A 355 1.33 -10.47 -21.85
CA GLU A 355 1.91 -11.81 -21.87
C GLU A 355 1.24 -12.71 -20.83
N SER A 356 0.96 -12.17 -19.63
CA SER A 356 0.34 -12.90 -18.53
C SER A 356 -1.07 -13.43 -18.85
N ILE A 357 -1.78 -12.85 -19.83
CA ILE A 357 -3.13 -13.30 -20.21
C ILE A 357 -3.18 -13.95 -21.59
N ALA A 358 -2.31 -13.53 -22.52
CA ALA A 358 -2.21 -14.11 -23.86
C ALA A 358 -1.62 -15.53 -23.82
N GLY A 359 -0.76 -15.81 -22.84
CA GLY A 359 0.00 -17.04 -22.72
C GLY A 359 1.03 -17.21 -23.84
N ASP A 360 1.68 -18.37 -23.81
CA ASP A 360 2.89 -18.62 -24.59
C ASP A 360 2.56 -18.86 -26.08
N GLY A 361 3.32 -18.21 -26.98
CA GLY A 361 3.36 -18.51 -28.42
C GLY A 361 2.03 -18.41 -29.18
N ASN A 362 1.63 -19.50 -29.86
CA ASN A 362 0.42 -19.58 -30.71
C ASN A 362 -0.90 -19.32 -29.98
N SER A 363 -0.86 -19.25 -28.65
CA SER A 363 -2.05 -19.09 -27.82
C SER A 363 -2.59 -17.66 -27.78
N ALA A 364 -1.83 -16.64 -28.18
CA ALA A 364 -2.32 -15.27 -28.04
C ALA A 364 -3.48 -14.91 -28.98
N ALA A 365 -3.63 -15.62 -30.10
CA ALA A 365 -4.83 -15.54 -30.92
C ALA A 365 -6.10 -15.96 -30.14
N THR A 366 -5.95 -16.62 -28.99
CA THR A 366 -7.02 -17.02 -28.09
C THR A 366 -7.37 -15.96 -27.02
N LEU A 367 -6.69 -14.81 -27.00
CA LEU A 367 -6.96 -13.73 -26.04
C LEU A 367 -8.46 -13.36 -25.99
N PRO A 368 -9.18 -13.16 -27.11
CA PRO A 368 -10.61 -12.83 -27.06
C PRO A 368 -11.47 -13.90 -26.38
N GLN A 369 -11.08 -15.17 -26.43
CA GLN A 369 -11.79 -16.29 -25.83
C GLN A 369 -11.56 -16.39 -24.31
N ARG A 370 -10.51 -15.73 -23.80
CA ARG A 370 -10.13 -15.74 -22.39
C ARG A 370 -10.71 -14.58 -21.60
N LEU A 371 -11.02 -13.46 -22.25
CA LEU A 371 -11.52 -12.27 -21.58
C LEU A 371 -12.97 -12.45 -21.06
N PRO A 372 -13.34 -11.77 -19.96
CA PRO A 372 -14.70 -11.81 -19.44
C PRO A 372 -15.65 -11.02 -20.35
N PRO A 373 -16.91 -11.48 -20.53
CA PRO A 373 -17.87 -10.79 -21.39
C PRO A 373 -18.30 -9.41 -20.85
N ALA A 374 -18.22 -9.21 -19.52
CA ALA A 374 -18.56 -7.95 -18.85
C ALA A 374 -17.45 -6.89 -18.89
N LEU A 375 -16.28 -7.20 -19.48
CA LEU A 375 -15.13 -6.32 -19.51
C LEU A 375 -15.47 -4.99 -20.18
N LYS A 376 -15.19 -3.88 -19.50
CA LYS A 376 -15.37 -2.52 -20.00
C LYS A 376 -14.05 -1.84 -20.31
N THR A 377 -13.04 -2.04 -19.45
CA THR A 377 -11.72 -1.43 -19.63
C THR A 377 -10.61 -2.45 -19.45
N MET A 378 -9.64 -2.43 -20.36
CA MET A 378 -8.45 -3.26 -20.30
C MET A 378 -7.21 -2.38 -20.36
N SER A 379 -6.33 -2.47 -19.37
CA SER A 379 -5.04 -1.79 -19.35
C SER A 379 -3.93 -2.82 -19.37
N VAL A 380 -3.17 -2.87 -20.46
CA VAL A 380 -2.07 -3.82 -20.61
C VAL A 380 -0.71 -3.14 -20.72
N SER A 381 0.30 -3.74 -20.11
CA SER A 381 1.70 -3.41 -20.34
C SER A 381 2.39 -4.54 -21.10
N LEU A 382 3.43 -4.20 -21.87
CA LEU A 382 4.30 -5.18 -22.53
C LEU A 382 5.54 -5.40 -21.69
N SER A 383 6.02 -6.64 -21.60
CA SER A 383 7.33 -6.92 -21.04
C SER A 383 8.41 -6.71 -22.12
N ASN A 384 9.53 -6.09 -21.76
CA ASN A 384 10.63 -5.80 -22.70
C ASN A 384 11.42 -7.05 -23.15
N GLN A 385 10.97 -8.25 -22.81
CA GLN A 385 11.88 -9.38 -22.56
C GLN A 385 11.78 -10.54 -23.52
N SER A 386 10.70 -10.60 -24.29
CA SER A 386 10.70 -11.08 -25.66
C SER A 386 11.70 -12.20 -26.03
N GLY A 387 12.99 -11.99 -26.31
CA GLY A 387 13.79 -12.81 -27.25
C GLY A 387 13.45 -12.49 -28.72
N PRO A 388 14.42 -12.31 -29.65
CA PRO A 388 14.13 -11.79 -31.00
C PRO A 388 13.26 -12.73 -31.86
N ASP A 389 13.19 -14.01 -31.49
CA ASP A 389 12.44 -15.06 -32.20
C ASP A 389 11.04 -15.32 -31.64
N THR A 390 10.59 -14.55 -30.65
CA THR A 390 9.32 -14.80 -29.97
C THR A 390 8.21 -13.91 -30.47
N PHE A 391 7.11 -14.58 -30.81
CA PHE A 391 5.73 -14.18 -30.60
C PHE A 391 5.44 -12.65 -30.55
N ASP A 392 4.73 -12.12 -31.56
CA ASP A 392 4.20 -10.74 -31.54
C ASP A 392 3.12 -10.61 -30.44
N PRO A 393 3.40 -9.96 -29.29
CA PRO A 393 2.45 -9.82 -28.19
C PRO A 393 1.19 -9.05 -28.61
N LEU A 394 1.30 -8.18 -29.63
CA LEU A 394 0.16 -7.42 -30.14
C LEU A 394 -0.80 -8.29 -30.96
N LEU A 395 -0.40 -9.50 -31.40
CA LEU A 395 -1.26 -10.38 -32.19
C LEU A 395 -2.60 -10.66 -31.50
N GLY A 396 -2.59 -10.86 -30.18
CA GLY A 396 -3.82 -11.04 -29.41
C GLY A 396 -4.75 -9.83 -29.45
N LEU A 397 -4.19 -8.62 -29.36
CA LEU A 397 -4.96 -7.37 -29.50
C LEU A 397 -5.48 -7.18 -30.92
N LYS A 398 -4.70 -7.55 -31.95
CA LYS A 398 -5.14 -7.54 -33.35
C LYS A 398 -6.33 -8.48 -33.55
N HIS A 399 -6.32 -9.69 -32.99
CA HIS A 399 -7.47 -10.61 -33.01
C HIS A 399 -8.67 -10.10 -32.20
N LEU A 400 -8.44 -9.38 -31.11
CA LEU A 400 -9.51 -8.76 -30.33
C LEU A 400 -10.26 -7.71 -31.15
N SER A 401 -9.55 -6.91 -31.95
CA SER A 401 -10.17 -5.89 -32.81
C SER A 401 -11.21 -6.45 -33.80
N SER A 402 -11.06 -7.71 -34.23
CA SER A 402 -11.99 -8.35 -35.17
C SER A 402 -13.08 -9.19 -34.52
N SER A 403 -12.99 -9.47 -33.21
CA SER A 403 -13.89 -10.41 -32.52
C SER A 403 -14.61 -9.86 -31.29
N TYR A 404 -14.29 -8.63 -30.86
CA TYR A 404 -14.81 -8.03 -29.63
C TYR A 404 -16.35 -8.02 -29.55
N THR A 405 -17.05 -7.75 -30.66
CA THR A 405 -18.53 -7.69 -30.71
C THR A 405 -19.20 -8.99 -30.26
N THR A 406 -18.53 -10.13 -30.44
CA THR A 406 -19.08 -11.45 -30.08
C THR A 406 -18.55 -11.98 -28.76
N ARG A 407 -17.34 -11.56 -28.33
CA ARG A 407 -16.63 -12.15 -27.19
C ARG A 407 -16.59 -11.23 -25.97
N THR A 408 -16.40 -9.93 -26.19
CA THR A 408 -16.29 -8.90 -25.15
C THR A 408 -17.10 -7.67 -25.59
N PRO A 409 -18.43 -7.80 -25.74
CA PRO A 409 -19.28 -6.79 -26.37
C PRO A 409 -19.37 -5.48 -25.57
N HIS A 410 -18.98 -5.50 -24.29
CA HIS A 410 -19.01 -4.32 -23.41
C HIS A 410 -17.69 -3.57 -23.35
N LEU A 411 -16.66 -4.02 -24.07
CA LEU A 411 -15.34 -3.41 -24.04
C LEU A 411 -15.40 -2.02 -24.68
N GLN A 412 -15.01 -1.00 -23.93
CA GLN A 412 -15.07 0.41 -24.34
C GLN A 412 -13.69 1.02 -24.48
N GLU A 413 -12.72 0.58 -23.67
CA GLU A 413 -11.39 1.18 -23.64
C GLU A 413 -10.29 0.13 -23.50
N ILE A 414 -9.26 0.26 -24.33
CA ILE A 414 -7.99 -0.47 -24.21
C ILE A 414 -6.88 0.55 -24.03
N ARG A 415 -6.10 0.41 -22.95
CA ARG A 415 -4.87 1.18 -22.73
C ARG A 415 -3.69 0.24 -22.89
N LEU A 416 -2.79 0.56 -23.80
CA LEU A 416 -1.52 -0.13 -23.96
C LEU A 416 -0.42 0.78 -23.43
N VAL A 417 0.26 0.35 -22.38
CA VAL A 417 1.43 1.02 -21.81
C VAL A 417 2.67 0.35 -22.38
N ALA A 418 3.35 1.06 -23.29
CA ALA A 418 4.66 0.63 -23.77
C ALA A 418 5.72 1.14 -22.79
N GLU A 419 6.53 0.22 -22.25
CA GLU A 419 7.79 0.60 -21.62
C GLU A 419 8.75 1.15 -22.67
N ASP A 420 9.72 1.97 -22.23
CA ASP A 420 10.53 2.80 -23.11
C ASP A 420 11.23 1.95 -24.20
N ILE A 421 10.75 2.11 -25.43
CA ILE A 421 11.11 1.36 -26.64
C ILE A 421 12.61 1.49 -26.97
N VAL A 422 13.26 2.50 -26.38
CA VAL A 422 14.63 2.91 -26.68
C VAL A 422 15.65 1.80 -26.38
N TYR A 423 15.40 0.93 -25.41
CA TYR A 423 16.40 -0.07 -24.97
C TYR A 423 16.26 -1.44 -25.63
N SER A 424 15.07 -1.83 -26.11
CA SER A 424 14.84 -3.21 -26.57
C SER A 424 15.14 -3.44 -28.04
N GLY A 425 15.34 -2.38 -28.85
CA GLY A 425 15.56 -2.49 -30.30
C GLY A 425 14.40 -3.13 -31.07
N ARG A 426 13.25 -3.34 -30.41
CA ARG A 426 12.05 -3.96 -30.98
C ARG A 426 11.11 -2.92 -31.53
N PHE A 427 10.71 -3.11 -32.77
CA PHE A 427 9.66 -2.33 -33.39
C PHE A 427 8.39 -3.18 -33.47
N TYR A 428 7.54 -3.08 -32.44
CA TYR A 428 6.19 -3.61 -32.56
C TYR A 428 5.36 -2.72 -33.49
N ASP A 429 4.46 -3.32 -34.26
CA ASP A 429 3.54 -2.60 -35.16
C ASP A 429 2.38 -1.95 -34.36
N TYR A 430 2.74 -0.94 -33.56
CA TYR A 430 1.79 -0.12 -32.82
C TYR A 430 0.86 0.65 -33.75
N ALA A 431 1.41 1.17 -34.86
CA ALA A 431 0.65 1.95 -35.85
C ALA A 431 -0.46 1.10 -36.50
N GLY A 432 -0.14 -0.12 -36.92
CA GLY A 432 -1.12 -1.06 -37.45
C GLY A 432 -2.16 -1.45 -36.41
N THR A 433 -1.76 -1.66 -35.16
CA THR A 433 -2.69 -1.96 -34.06
C THR A 433 -3.67 -0.79 -33.81
N VAL A 434 -3.18 0.45 -33.77
CA VAL A 434 -4.01 1.66 -33.65
C VAL A 434 -4.96 1.79 -34.85
N ALA A 435 -4.48 1.51 -36.07
CA ALA A 435 -5.29 1.57 -37.28
C ALA A 435 -6.40 0.52 -37.34
N LEU A 436 -6.23 -0.63 -36.66
CA LEU A 436 -7.29 -1.63 -36.52
C LEU A 436 -8.40 -1.15 -35.56
N PHE A 437 -8.02 -0.63 -34.39
CA PHE A 437 -8.99 -0.17 -33.40
C PHE A 437 -9.67 1.16 -33.79
N SER A 438 -9.07 1.99 -34.63
CA SER A 438 -9.73 3.20 -35.16
C SER A 438 -10.96 2.90 -36.03
N ARG A 439 -11.13 1.65 -36.46
CA ARG A 439 -12.30 1.14 -37.20
C ARG A 439 -13.37 0.53 -36.28
N THR A 440 -13.14 0.54 -34.97
CA THR A 440 -14.05 0.01 -33.94
C THR A 440 -14.61 1.15 -33.09
N ASP A 441 -15.57 0.84 -32.23
CA ASP A 441 -16.08 1.75 -31.18
C ASP A 441 -15.23 1.73 -29.90
N ILE A 442 -14.19 0.89 -29.85
CA ILE A 442 -13.26 0.80 -28.71
C ILE A 442 -12.25 1.94 -28.77
N LYS A 443 -12.16 2.69 -27.68
CA LYS A 443 -11.12 3.72 -27.49
C LYS A 443 -9.78 3.04 -27.18
N PHE A 444 -8.87 3.08 -28.14
CA PHE A 444 -7.50 2.58 -27.96
C PHE A 444 -6.54 3.72 -27.61
N ILE A 445 -5.87 3.61 -26.46
CA ILE A 445 -4.91 4.61 -25.95
C ILE A 445 -3.54 3.98 -25.85
N LEU A 446 -2.57 4.55 -26.57
CA LEU A 446 -1.16 4.22 -26.39
C LEU A 446 -0.54 5.20 -25.39
N GLY A 447 -0.12 4.70 -24.24
CA GLY A 447 0.59 5.45 -23.20
C GLY A 447 2.06 5.09 -23.15
N ARG A 448 2.91 6.03 -22.71
CA ARG A 448 4.28 5.73 -22.27
C ARG A 448 4.28 5.50 -20.77
N ASN A 449 5.07 4.53 -20.32
CA ASN A 449 5.35 4.36 -18.90
C ASN A 449 6.28 5.51 -18.46
N VAL A 450 5.71 6.57 -17.87
CA VAL A 450 6.53 7.58 -17.19
C VAL A 450 6.82 7.01 -15.82
N LEU A 451 7.99 6.39 -15.67
CA LEU A 451 8.40 5.55 -14.54
C LEU A 451 8.38 6.20 -13.13
N PHE A 452 7.81 7.40 -12.93
CA PHE A 452 7.97 8.14 -11.67
C PHE A 452 6.79 9.00 -11.20
N ASP A 453 5.57 8.81 -11.71
CA ASP A 453 4.42 9.59 -11.19
C ASP A 453 3.15 8.74 -11.08
N ASP A 454 2.65 8.57 -9.85
CA ASP A 454 1.32 8.01 -9.55
C ASP A 454 0.18 8.91 -10.09
N SER A 455 0.50 10.08 -10.65
CA SER A 455 -0.42 10.93 -11.38
C SER A 455 -0.15 10.90 -12.90
N TRP A 456 -1.02 10.19 -13.63
CA TRP A 456 -0.95 10.09 -15.09
C TRP A 456 -1.48 11.37 -15.76
N THR A 457 -0.73 11.93 -16.72
CA THR A 457 -1.24 12.94 -17.67
C THR A 457 -1.43 12.33 -19.08
N PRO A 458 -2.61 12.49 -19.72
CA PRO A 458 -2.82 12.04 -21.09
C PRO A 458 -1.98 12.86 -22.07
N GLN A 459 -1.08 12.22 -22.81
CA GLN A 459 -0.59 12.80 -24.06
C GLN A 459 -1.65 12.58 -25.16
N ARG A 460 -2.17 13.69 -25.70
CA ARG A 460 -2.92 13.67 -26.96
C ARG A 460 -1.98 13.23 -28.08
N THR A 461 -2.46 12.29 -28.88
CA THR A 461 -1.87 11.82 -30.13
C THR A 461 -1.55 12.98 -31.07
N ALA A 462 -0.34 13.50 -31.01
CA ALA A 462 0.23 14.38 -32.03
C ALA A 462 1.68 13.95 -32.28
N GLY A 463 1.92 13.37 -33.46
CA GLY A 463 3.24 13.29 -34.09
C GLY A 463 4.20 12.25 -33.53
N TRP A 464 3.95 10.96 -33.77
CA TRP A 464 5.07 10.02 -33.90
C TRP A 464 5.71 10.29 -35.27
N GLY A 465 6.72 11.16 -35.29
CA GLY A 465 7.56 11.39 -36.47
C GLY A 465 8.41 10.14 -36.72
N PHE A 466 7.96 9.27 -37.61
CA PHE A 466 8.80 8.25 -38.20
C PHE A 466 9.87 8.95 -39.02
N HIS A 467 11.12 8.95 -38.55
CA HIS A 467 12.26 9.19 -39.43
C HIS A 467 12.30 8.04 -40.44
N ALA A 468 11.97 8.36 -41.69
CA ALA A 468 12.17 7.46 -42.80
C ALA A 468 13.65 7.06 -42.88
N VAL A 469 13.88 5.76 -43.02
CA VAL A 469 15.15 5.19 -43.46
C VAL A 469 15.53 5.85 -44.79
N PRO A 470 16.75 6.40 -44.97
CA PRO A 470 17.16 6.89 -46.27
C PRO A 470 17.50 5.70 -47.15
N ASP A 471 16.88 5.64 -48.33
CA ASP A 471 17.35 4.83 -49.45
C ASP A 471 18.74 5.32 -49.89
N ASP A 472 19.64 4.37 -50.07
CA ASP A 472 20.98 4.57 -50.60
C ASP A 472 20.97 4.96 -52.09
N GLU A 473 22.00 5.72 -52.46
CA GLU A 473 22.55 5.97 -53.80
C GLU A 473 21.68 6.74 -54.82
N VAL A 474 22.09 7.98 -55.16
CA VAL A 474 22.81 8.32 -56.41
C VAL A 474 23.40 9.74 -56.27
N THR A 475 24.66 9.86 -56.71
CA THR A 475 25.51 11.04 -56.75
C THR A 475 25.03 12.15 -57.70
N SER A 476 25.35 13.42 -57.41
CA SER A 476 26.09 14.31 -58.33
C SER A 476 26.18 15.76 -57.81
N GLU A 477 27.31 16.37 -58.16
CA GLU A 477 27.83 17.69 -57.82
C GLU A 477 26.94 18.85 -58.30
N SER A 478 27.01 20.00 -57.63
CA SER A 478 27.40 21.29 -58.25
C SER A 478 27.04 22.51 -57.40
N SER A 479 28.10 23.25 -57.05
CA SER A 479 28.27 24.72 -56.95
C SER A 479 27.11 25.66 -56.60
N GLY A 480 27.45 26.65 -55.75
CA GLY A 480 26.69 27.88 -55.60
C GLY A 480 27.05 28.67 -54.36
N GLU A 481 28.27 29.24 -54.33
CA GLU A 481 28.60 30.34 -53.43
C GLU A 481 27.54 31.46 -53.52
N ILE A 482 27.29 32.15 -52.41
CA ILE A 482 27.43 33.62 -52.29
C ILE A 482 27.40 33.96 -50.80
N SER A 483 28.54 34.45 -50.31
CA SER A 483 28.67 35.23 -49.09
C SER A 483 28.77 36.69 -49.49
N LEU A 484 27.92 37.57 -48.96
CA LEU A 484 28.16 39.02 -48.96
C LEU A 484 27.51 39.65 -47.72
N TYR A 485 28.36 39.96 -46.73
CA TYR A 485 28.37 41.11 -45.79
C TYR A 485 27.09 41.46 -45.00
N SER A 486 27.06 42.06 -43.80
CA SER A 486 27.94 42.36 -42.66
C SER A 486 27.18 43.42 -41.83
N ASN A 487 27.52 43.56 -40.55
CA ASN A 487 27.20 44.67 -39.62
C ASN A 487 25.78 44.62 -39.00
N ASN A 488 25.58 44.64 -37.69
CA ASN A 488 26.36 45.15 -36.55
C ASN A 488 26.41 44.16 -35.39
#